data_AF-A0AAE0AES2-F1
#
_entry.id   AF-A0AAE0AES2-F1
#
_cell.length_a   1.000
_cell.length_b   1.000
_cell.length_c   1.000
_cell.angle_alpha   90.00
_cell.angle_beta   90.00
_cell.angle_gamma   90.00
#
_symmetry.space_group_name_H-M   'P 1'
#
loop_
_entity.id
_entity.type
_entity.pdbx_description
1 polymer ?
#
loop_
_entity_poly.entity_id
_entity_poly.type
_entity_poly.pdbx_seq_one_letter_code
_entity_poly.pdbx_strand_id
1 'polypeptide(L)'
;MTESQPADENPTRTTTTDPLTNAFGSLNDLAPDLASLQDLATRGSWRSILDKVSSARSGTSFLLTQPHHHLTYLSYNTLALTKLRRFDEAAQELDSLEDFDSSSYKYESYPVVYPNRTGSMVPFSLRWLYAIVPVKLGNRQEGLDRFYTLLGFVREKLIQKRAANLEVSVNCWKKREIFVINCLIGLHLSNKEFSVCLNLINELISLDALDPVTISKLGYIQMQIGDLEGAKTSFNRVEEISKEGEVDVEFRNLVNRNKALMYLVGKDYVSAVREYDECIERDYTDMVAINNKALCLMYLRDLSDSIKVMENALERVPTVALNETLVVNLCSMYELAYVNHSDVKRTLSSWIAKVAPDDFDSSCTRI
;
A
#
# COMPACT_ATOMS: atom_id res chain seq x y z
N MET A 1 -34.18 8.90 -70.14
CA MET A 1 -33.02 9.63 -69.61
C MET A 1 -33.25 9.76 -68.11
N THR A 2 -32.75 8.79 -67.34
CA THR A 2 -31.42 8.81 -66.67
C THR A 2 -31.42 9.89 -65.59
N GLU A 3 -31.19 9.63 -64.31
CA GLU A 3 -30.34 8.62 -63.68
C GLU A 3 -30.70 8.41 -62.20
N SER A 4 -30.29 7.26 -61.71
CA SER A 4 -30.47 6.64 -60.40
C SER A 4 -29.40 7.06 -59.37
N GLN A 5 -29.83 7.31 -58.11
CA GLN A 5 -29.16 7.04 -56.81
C GLN A 5 -27.76 7.68 -56.54
N PRO A 6 -27.31 7.89 -55.28
CA PRO A 6 -27.42 6.92 -54.17
C PRO A 6 -27.89 7.46 -52.81
N ALA A 7 -28.28 6.48 -51.99
CA ALA A 7 -28.43 6.60 -50.55
C ALA A 7 -27.05 6.79 -49.91
N ASP A 8 -26.91 7.79 -49.05
CA ASP A 8 -25.74 7.93 -48.18
C ASP A 8 -26.06 7.26 -46.84
N GLU A 9 -25.42 6.11 -46.63
CA GLU A 9 -25.26 5.47 -45.34
C GLU A 9 -24.16 6.18 -44.53
N ASN A 10 -24.33 6.10 -43.21
CA ASN A 10 -23.34 6.22 -42.13
C ASN A 10 -23.07 7.61 -41.49
N PRO A 11 -22.57 7.64 -40.22
CA PRO A 11 -22.40 6.53 -39.28
C PRO A 11 -23.07 6.78 -37.91
N THR A 12 -23.37 5.66 -37.25
CA THR A 12 -23.30 5.48 -35.80
C THR A 12 -22.51 6.58 -35.08
N ARG A 13 -23.19 7.34 -34.21
CA ARG A 13 -22.54 8.21 -33.22
C ARG A 13 -21.64 7.36 -32.34
N THR A 14 -20.37 7.30 -32.72
CA THR A 14 -19.27 6.92 -31.86
C THR A 14 -19.26 7.92 -30.71
N THR A 15 -19.66 7.49 -29.53
CA THR A 15 -19.38 8.21 -28.29
C THR A 15 -17.87 8.17 -28.08
N THR A 16 -17.18 9.13 -28.68
CA THR A 16 -15.82 9.51 -28.31
C THR A 16 -15.85 9.89 -26.84
N THR A 17 -15.42 8.99 -25.98
CA THR A 17 -15.16 9.29 -24.57
C THR A 17 -13.95 10.22 -24.53
N ASP A 18 -14.23 11.51 -24.46
CA ASP A 18 -13.25 12.57 -24.25
C ASP A 18 -12.50 12.29 -22.93
N PRO A 19 -11.16 12.34 -22.89
CA PRO A 19 -10.39 12.19 -21.66
C PRO A 19 -10.69 13.25 -20.58
N LEU A 20 -11.44 14.32 -20.91
CA LEU A 20 -11.98 15.28 -19.95
C LEU A 20 -13.42 14.98 -19.50
N THR A 21 -14.09 13.98 -20.07
CA THR A 21 -15.28 13.37 -19.46
C THR A 21 -14.86 12.34 -18.41
N ASN A 22 -14.28 12.82 -17.31
CA ASN A 22 -14.42 12.07 -16.05
C ASN A 22 -15.92 12.00 -15.76
N ALA A 23 -16.54 10.84 -15.92
CA ALA A 23 -17.94 10.61 -15.55
C ALA A 23 -18.21 10.84 -14.04
N PHE A 24 -17.15 11.09 -13.26
CA PHE A 24 -17.17 11.47 -11.86
C PHE A 24 -16.25 12.69 -11.70
N GLY A 25 -16.84 13.89 -11.66
CA GLY A 25 -16.11 15.15 -11.42
C GLY A 25 -15.62 15.28 -9.97
N SER A 26 -16.21 14.49 -9.05
CA SER A 26 -15.84 14.39 -7.64
C SER A 26 -15.99 12.95 -7.13
N LEU A 27 -15.25 12.59 -6.08
CA LEU A 27 -15.46 11.32 -5.36
C LEU A 27 -16.90 11.19 -4.84
N ASN A 28 -17.54 12.32 -4.51
CA ASN A 28 -18.92 12.31 -4.02
C ASN A 28 -19.95 11.89 -5.08
N ASP A 29 -19.56 11.87 -6.36
CA ASP A 29 -20.40 11.36 -7.45
C ASP A 29 -20.48 9.82 -7.43
N LEU A 30 -19.55 9.15 -6.75
CA LEU A 30 -19.51 7.68 -6.61
C LEU A 30 -20.28 7.19 -5.38
N ALA A 31 -20.21 7.92 -4.26
CA ALA A 31 -21.00 7.66 -3.07
C ALA A 31 -21.11 8.96 -2.25
N PRO A 32 -22.22 9.17 -1.52
CA PRO A 32 -22.38 10.32 -0.64
C PRO A 32 -21.21 10.44 0.34
N ASP A 33 -20.73 11.66 0.58
CA ASP A 33 -19.66 11.97 1.53
C ASP A 33 -18.34 11.18 1.37
N LEU A 34 -18.11 10.55 0.22
CA LEU A 34 -16.93 9.72 -0.02
C LEU A 34 -15.62 10.51 0.11
N ALA A 35 -15.58 11.77 -0.37
CA ALA A 35 -14.41 12.62 -0.22
C ALA A 35 -14.05 12.86 1.25
N SER A 36 -15.05 12.97 2.12
CA SER A 36 -14.84 13.14 3.56
C SER A 36 -14.34 11.85 4.21
N LEU A 37 -14.86 10.68 3.82
CA LEU A 37 -14.33 9.39 4.29
C LEU A 37 -12.89 9.19 3.84
N GLN A 38 -12.57 9.58 2.61
CA GLN A 38 -11.21 9.52 2.08
C GLN A 38 -10.24 10.43 2.84
N ASP A 39 -10.64 11.68 3.15
CA ASP A 39 -9.82 12.62 3.93
C ASP A 39 -9.59 12.12 5.36
N LEU A 40 -10.60 11.55 6.02
CA LEU A 40 -10.41 10.93 7.34
C LEU A 40 -9.44 9.74 7.27
N ALA A 41 -9.52 8.94 6.21
CA ALA A 41 -8.66 7.76 6.03
C ALA A 41 -7.20 8.17 5.77
N THR A 42 -6.96 9.22 4.98
CA THR A 42 -5.59 9.71 4.72
C THR A 42 -4.95 10.36 5.96
N ARG A 43 -5.76 10.86 6.90
CA ARG A 43 -5.29 11.40 8.19
C ARG A 43 -5.19 10.35 9.30
N GLY A 44 -5.57 9.11 9.03
CA GLY A 44 -5.59 8.04 10.04
C GLY A 44 -6.62 8.24 11.15
N SER A 45 -7.71 8.98 10.89
CA SER A 45 -8.80 9.22 11.84
C SER A 45 -9.86 8.10 11.74
N TRP A 46 -9.44 6.87 12.02
CA TRP A 46 -10.24 5.66 11.84
C TRP A 46 -11.47 5.60 12.76
N ARG A 47 -11.40 6.15 13.98
CA ARG A 47 -12.54 6.19 14.90
C ARG A 47 -13.67 7.07 14.33
N SER A 48 -13.32 8.23 13.79
CA SER A 48 -14.28 9.13 13.14
C SER A 48 -14.93 8.50 11.90
N ILE A 49 -14.23 7.62 11.19
CA ILE A 49 -14.83 6.84 10.09
C ILE A 49 -15.91 5.91 10.63
N LEU A 50 -15.67 5.19 11.74
CA LEU A 50 -16.68 4.31 12.34
C LEU A 50 -17.93 5.09 12.79
N ASP A 51 -17.74 6.25 13.42
CA ASP A 51 -18.84 7.13 13.84
C ASP A 51 -19.64 7.64 12.63
N LYS A 52 -18.95 8.01 11.54
CA LYS A 52 -19.60 8.48 10.31
C LYS A 52 -20.34 7.37 9.59
N VAL A 53 -19.78 6.16 9.52
CA VAL A 53 -20.45 5.01 8.88
C VAL A 53 -21.65 4.56 9.71
N SER A 54 -21.54 4.48 11.04
CA SER A 54 -22.67 4.13 11.91
C SER A 54 -23.81 5.16 11.81
N SER A 55 -23.48 6.45 11.77
CA SER A 55 -24.45 7.53 11.52
C SER A 55 -25.17 7.35 10.18
N ALA A 56 -24.43 7.07 9.10
CA ALA A 56 -25.00 6.84 7.77
C ALA A 56 -25.90 5.59 7.69
N ARG A 57 -25.59 4.54 8.48
CA ARG A 57 -26.38 3.29 8.55
C ARG A 57 -27.62 3.40 9.44
N SER A 58 -27.59 4.20 10.50
CA SER A 58 -28.68 4.33 11.49
C SER A 58 -29.98 4.96 10.99
N GLY A 59 -30.10 5.23 9.67
CA GLY A 59 -31.33 5.67 9.03
C GLY A 59 -31.71 7.14 9.28
N THR A 60 -30.99 7.85 10.15
CA THR A 60 -31.24 9.28 10.43
C THR A 60 -30.97 10.19 9.24
N SER A 61 -30.13 9.76 8.30
CA SER A 61 -29.65 10.59 7.18
C SER A 61 -30.03 10.10 5.77
N PHE A 62 -30.70 8.94 5.63
CA PHE A 62 -31.05 8.30 4.34
C PHE A 62 -29.91 8.28 3.28
N LEU A 63 -28.63 8.31 3.68
CA LEU A 63 -27.51 8.49 2.75
C LEU A 63 -27.29 7.26 1.85
N LEU A 64 -27.43 6.07 2.43
CA LEU A 64 -27.18 4.81 1.73
C LEU A 64 -28.45 4.37 1.02
N THR A 65 -28.75 5.00 -0.11
CA THR A 65 -29.94 4.68 -0.94
C THR A 65 -29.68 3.60 -1.98
N GLN A 66 -28.42 3.37 -2.34
CA GLN A 66 -28.05 2.53 -3.47
C GLN A 66 -27.14 1.37 -3.05
N PRO A 67 -27.28 0.16 -3.64
CA PRO A 67 -26.47 -1.00 -3.29
C PRO A 67 -24.95 -0.74 -3.22
N HIS A 68 -24.36 -0.05 -4.20
CA HIS A 68 -22.93 0.28 -4.19
C HIS A 68 -22.52 1.27 -3.09
N HIS A 69 -23.43 2.12 -2.58
CA HIS A 69 -23.13 2.99 -1.43
C HIS A 69 -22.87 2.12 -0.18
N HIS A 70 -23.70 1.11 0.05
CA HIS A 70 -23.53 0.19 1.18
C HIS A 70 -22.20 -0.55 1.12
N LEU A 71 -21.82 -1.07 -0.05
CA LEU A 71 -20.54 -1.76 -0.23
C LEU A 71 -19.33 -0.82 -0.03
N THR A 72 -19.46 0.43 -0.49
CA THR A 72 -18.41 1.44 -0.30
C THR A 72 -18.24 1.77 1.19
N TYR A 73 -19.32 2.05 1.90
CA TYR A 73 -19.28 2.34 3.33
C TYR A 73 -18.84 1.15 4.17
N LEU A 74 -19.26 -0.07 3.81
CA LEU A 74 -18.76 -1.30 4.40
C LEU A 74 -17.23 -1.43 4.22
N SER A 75 -16.71 -1.10 3.04
CA SER A 75 -15.26 -1.12 2.79
C SER A 75 -14.50 -0.19 3.73
N TYR A 76 -14.99 1.03 3.95
CA TYR A 76 -14.38 1.96 4.91
C TYR A 76 -14.54 1.48 6.36
N ASN A 77 -15.69 0.91 6.72
CA ASN A 77 -15.93 0.37 8.05
C ASN A 77 -14.96 -0.78 8.37
N THR A 78 -14.89 -1.78 7.49
CA THR A 78 -13.99 -2.92 7.63
C THR A 78 -12.52 -2.47 7.60
N LEU A 79 -12.16 -1.50 6.76
CA LEU A 79 -10.81 -0.93 6.75
C LEU A 79 -10.48 -0.25 8.09
N ALA A 80 -11.37 0.59 8.61
CA ALA A 80 -11.19 1.28 9.89
C ALA A 80 -11.07 0.29 11.06
N LEU A 81 -11.92 -0.74 11.12
CA LEU A 81 -11.81 -1.81 12.12
C LEU A 81 -10.47 -2.54 12.01
N THR A 82 -10.05 -2.90 10.79
CA THR A 82 -8.76 -3.55 10.54
C THR A 82 -7.58 -2.68 10.98
N LYS A 83 -7.63 -1.37 10.69
CA LYS A 83 -6.61 -0.40 11.08
C LYS A 83 -6.53 -0.20 12.59
N LEU A 84 -7.66 -0.22 13.28
CA LEU A 84 -7.76 -0.19 14.73
C LEU A 84 -7.42 -1.54 15.40
N ARG A 85 -6.94 -2.53 14.64
CA ARG A 85 -6.65 -3.90 15.09
C ARG A 85 -7.86 -4.64 15.71
N ARG A 86 -9.08 -4.21 15.40
CA ARG A 86 -10.36 -4.85 15.79
C ARG A 86 -10.74 -5.90 14.76
N PHE A 87 -9.88 -6.91 14.62
CA PHE A 87 -9.97 -7.88 13.52
C PHE A 87 -11.22 -8.77 13.59
N ASP A 88 -11.67 -9.13 14.79
CA ASP A 88 -12.87 -9.94 14.97
C ASP A 88 -14.13 -9.22 14.46
N GLU A 89 -14.26 -7.94 14.76
CA GLU A 89 -15.37 -7.12 14.26
C GLU A 89 -15.27 -6.88 12.75
N ALA A 90 -14.06 -6.70 12.23
CA ALA A 90 -13.84 -6.63 10.78
C ALA A 90 -14.26 -7.91 10.06
N ALA A 91 -14.00 -9.08 10.67
CA ALA A 91 -14.43 -10.37 10.13
C ALA A 91 -15.96 -10.53 10.18
N GLN A 92 -16.62 -10.15 11.27
CA GLN A 92 -18.09 -10.19 11.38
C GLN A 92 -18.77 -9.33 10.30
N GLU A 93 -18.23 -8.15 9.99
CA GLU A 93 -18.71 -7.32 8.89
C GLU A 93 -18.56 -8.01 7.52
N LEU A 94 -17.48 -8.76 7.32
CA LEU A 94 -17.23 -9.52 6.09
C LEU A 94 -18.09 -10.79 6.00
N ASP A 95 -18.40 -11.45 7.12
CA ASP A 95 -19.25 -12.64 7.18
C ASP A 95 -20.72 -12.34 6.80
N SER A 96 -21.11 -11.06 6.88
CA SER A 96 -22.42 -10.60 6.41
C SER A 96 -22.56 -10.55 4.88
N LEU A 97 -21.45 -10.69 4.15
CA LEU A 97 -21.43 -10.64 2.69
C LEU A 97 -21.78 -11.98 2.07
N GLU A 98 -22.50 -11.94 0.96
CA GLU A 98 -22.67 -13.08 0.08
C GLU A 98 -21.39 -13.29 -0.76
N ASP A 99 -21.40 -14.36 -1.56
CA ASP A 99 -20.40 -14.57 -2.60
C ASP A 99 -20.27 -13.32 -3.50
N PHE A 100 -19.04 -12.87 -3.75
CA PHE A 100 -18.78 -11.64 -4.52
C PHE A 100 -19.19 -11.70 -5.99
N ASP A 101 -19.49 -12.88 -6.53
CA ASP A 101 -19.98 -13.10 -7.88
C ASP A 101 -21.50 -13.31 -7.94
N SER A 102 -22.17 -13.25 -6.78
CA SER A 102 -23.63 -13.21 -6.65
C SER A 102 -24.25 -12.12 -7.53
N SER A 103 -25.44 -12.39 -8.07
CA SER A 103 -26.18 -11.42 -8.87
C SER A 103 -26.55 -10.17 -8.07
N SER A 104 -26.70 -10.27 -6.74
CA SER A 104 -26.98 -9.13 -5.85
C SER A 104 -25.90 -8.04 -5.91
N TYR A 105 -24.67 -8.38 -6.32
CA TYR A 105 -23.58 -7.42 -6.45
C TYR A 105 -23.28 -6.98 -7.88
N LYS A 106 -24.15 -7.30 -8.84
CA LYS A 106 -24.02 -6.90 -10.25
C LYS A 106 -24.91 -5.70 -10.57
N TYR A 107 -24.39 -4.74 -11.33
CA TYR A 107 -25.16 -3.56 -11.75
C TYR A 107 -26.42 -3.95 -12.54
N GLU A 108 -26.32 -5.01 -13.33
CA GLU A 108 -27.35 -5.57 -14.20
C GLU A 108 -28.61 -6.02 -13.44
N SER A 109 -28.48 -6.33 -12.15
CA SER A 109 -29.60 -6.73 -11.29
C SER A 109 -30.47 -5.57 -10.84
N TYR A 110 -30.01 -4.32 -11.05
CA TYR A 110 -30.73 -3.10 -10.65
C TYR A 110 -30.88 -2.14 -11.85
N PRO A 111 -31.56 -2.54 -12.93
CA PRO A 111 -31.63 -1.77 -14.18
C PRO A 111 -32.31 -0.40 -14.04
N VAL A 112 -33.22 -0.27 -13.07
CA VAL A 112 -33.91 1.00 -12.75
C VAL A 112 -32.94 2.03 -12.15
N VAL A 113 -31.99 1.55 -11.36
CA VAL A 113 -31.01 2.40 -10.67
C VAL A 113 -29.79 2.66 -11.55
N TYR A 114 -29.31 1.64 -12.27
CA TYR A 114 -28.09 1.69 -13.06
C TYR A 114 -28.37 1.39 -14.54
N PRO A 115 -29.04 2.30 -15.27
CA PRO A 115 -29.26 2.10 -16.69
C PRO A 115 -27.92 2.01 -17.42
N ASN A 116 -27.77 1.00 -18.27
CA ASN A 116 -26.60 0.76 -19.12
C ASN A 116 -25.27 0.53 -18.36
N ARG A 117 -25.30 0.16 -17.07
CA ARG A 117 -24.08 -0.26 -16.35
C ARG A 117 -23.99 -1.78 -16.27
N THR A 118 -22.77 -2.29 -16.35
CA THR A 118 -22.47 -3.72 -16.30
C THR A 118 -21.29 -4.00 -15.37
N GLY A 119 -21.24 -5.21 -14.82
CA GLY A 119 -20.16 -5.69 -13.97
C GLY A 119 -20.44 -5.59 -12.47
N SER A 120 -19.39 -5.80 -11.68
CA SER A 120 -19.49 -5.89 -10.21
C SER A 120 -19.47 -4.52 -9.55
N MET A 121 -20.34 -4.35 -8.55
CA MET A 121 -20.37 -3.20 -7.63
C MET A 121 -19.35 -3.34 -6.48
N VAL A 122 -18.79 -4.54 -6.27
CA VAL A 122 -17.87 -4.83 -5.15
C VAL A 122 -16.55 -4.06 -5.32
N PRO A 123 -16.21 -3.15 -4.40
CA PRO A 123 -14.94 -2.43 -4.45
C PRO A 123 -13.74 -3.37 -4.37
N PHE A 124 -12.66 -3.04 -5.10
CA PHE A 124 -11.43 -3.84 -5.05
C PHE A 124 -10.84 -3.89 -3.64
N SER A 125 -10.92 -2.79 -2.89
CA SER A 125 -10.49 -2.72 -1.48
C SER A 125 -11.23 -3.74 -0.61
N LEU A 126 -12.53 -3.96 -0.85
CA LEU A 126 -13.30 -4.96 -0.10
C LEU A 126 -12.82 -6.39 -0.39
N ARG A 127 -12.51 -6.68 -1.67
CA ARG A 127 -11.93 -7.98 -2.04
C ARG A 127 -10.56 -8.22 -1.40
N TRP A 128 -9.74 -7.17 -1.31
CA TRP A 128 -8.47 -7.22 -0.58
C TRP A 128 -8.66 -7.39 0.94
N LEU A 129 -9.61 -6.66 1.55
CA LEU A 129 -9.95 -6.77 2.97
C LEU A 129 -10.41 -8.20 3.31
N TYR A 130 -11.24 -8.78 2.44
CA TYR A 130 -11.68 -10.17 2.56
C TYR A 130 -10.52 -11.18 2.61
N ALA A 131 -9.43 -10.92 1.88
CA ALA A 131 -8.25 -11.77 1.90
C ALA A 131 -7.31 -11.51 3.09
N ILE A 132 -7.11 -10.25 3.48
CA ILE A 132 -6.14 -9.89 4.53
C ILE A 132 -6.65 -10.11 5.95
N VAL A 133 -7.95 -9.93 6.22
CA VAL A 133 -8.51 -10.04 7.59
C VAL A 133 -8.28 -11.43 8.20
N PRO A 134 -8.52 -12.56 7.50
CA PRO A 134 -8.19 -13.89 8.04
C PRO A 134 -6.71 -14.04 8.40
N VAL A 135 -5.79 -13.49 7.60
CA VAL A 135 -4.36 -13.48 7.93
C VAL A 135 -4.10 -12.76 9.25
N LYS A 136 -4.76 -11.61 9.48
CA LYS A 136 -4.60 -10.83 10.72
C LYS A 136 -5.17 -11.55 11.95
N LEU A 137 -6.16 -12.42 11.76
CA LEU A 137 -6.70 -13.31 12.79
C LEU A 137 -5.84 -14.58 13.02
N GLY A 138 -4.76 -14.78 12.26
CA GLY A 138 -3.92 -15.97 12.34
C GLY A 138 -4.38 -17.12 11.44
N ASN A 139 -5.51 -16.99 10.73
CA ASN A 139 -6.00 -17.96 9.75
C ASN A 139 -5.26 -17.79 8.41
N ARG A 140 -3.97 -18.09 8.41
CA ARG A 140 -3.07 -17.85 7.28
C ARG A 140 -3.51 -18.56 6.00
N GLN A 141 -3.87 -19.84 6.09
CA GLN A 141 -4.21 -20.66 4.92
C GLN A 141 -5.42 -20.09 4.18
N GLU A 142 -6.49 -19.80 4.93
CA GLU A 142 -7.68 -19.14 4.40
C GLU A 142 -7.35 -17.81 3.73
N GLY A 143 -6.51 -16.98 4.37
CA GLY A 143 -6.07 -15.71 3.78
C GLY A 143 -5.30 -15.90 2.47
N LEU A 144 -4.38 -16.86 2.41
CA LEU A 144 -3.63 -17.19 1.19
C LEU A 144 -4.54 -17.67 0.07
N ASP A 145 -5.47 -18.58 0.36
CA ASP A 145 -6.44 -19.09 -0.62
C ASP A 145 -7.28 -17.95 -1.21
N ARG A 146 -7.72 -17.01 -0.36
CA ARG A 146 -8.45 -15.80 -0.78
C ARG A 146 -7.56 -14.86 -1.60
N PHE A 147 -6.28 -14.69 -1.26
CA PHE A 147 -5.34 -13.88 -2.05
C PHE A 147 -5.05 -14.47 -3.42
N TYR A 148 -4.86 -15.79 -3.53
CA TYR A 148 -4.65 -16.46 -4.81
C TYR A 148 -5.91 -16.45 -5.68
N THR A 149 -7.08 -16.61 -5.07
CA THR A 149 -8.37 -16.40 -5.74
C THR A 149 -8.49 -14.97 -6.28
N LEU A 150 -8.12 -13.97 -5.47
CA LEU A 150 -8.11 -12.56 -5.88
C LEU A 150 -7.11 -12.30 -7.03
N LEU A 151 -5.93 -12.92 -7.00
CA LEU A 151 -4.95 -12.83 -8.09
C LEU A 151 -5.49 -13.41 -9.39
N GLY A 152 -6.14 -14.58 -9.33
CA GLY A 152 -6.83 -15.20 -10.47
C GLY A 152 -7.88 -14.27 -11.07
N PHE A 153 -8.74 -13.69 -10.22
CA PHE A 153 -9.75 -12.72 -10.63
C PHE A 153 -9.13 -11.48 -11.32
N VAL A 154 -8.06 -10.92 -10.75
CA VAL A 154 -7.36 -9.76 -11.34
C VAL A 154 -6.79 -10.09 -12.71
N ARG A 155 -6.17 -11.25 -12.88
CA ARG A 155 -5.61 -11.71 -14.16
C ARG A 155 -6.69 -11.93 -15.21
N GLU A 156 -7.81 -12.54 -14.84
CA GLU A 156 -8.95 -12.71 -15.73
C GLU A 156 -9.48 -11.35 -16.22
N LYS A 157 -9.64 -10.38 -15.31
CA LYS A 157 -10.04 -9.01 -15.67
C LYS A 157 -9.03 -8.36 -16.59
N LEU A 158 -7.73 -8.56 -16.36
CA LEU A 158 -6.69 -8.02 -17.22
C LEU A 158 -6.80 -8.57 -18.66
N ILE A 159 -7.01 -9.87 -18.81
CA ILE A 159 -7.23 -10.51 -20.13
C ILE A 159 -8.47 -9.92 -20.82
N GLN A 160 -9.60 -9.82 -20.11
CA GLN A 160 -10.84 -9.25 -20.64
C GLN A 160 -10.66 -7.79 -21.10
N LYS A 161 -9.97 -6.96 -20.31
CA LYS A 161 -9.76 -5.54 -20.63
C LYS A 161 -8.77 -5.34 -21.77
N ARG A 162 -7.76 -6.21 -21.92
CA ARG A 162 -6.87 -6.23 -23.09
C ARG A 162 -7.64 -6.62 -24.36
N ALA A 163 -8.45 -7.67 -24.30
CA ALA A 163 -9.27 -8.10 -25.43
C ALA A 163 -10.26 -7.02 -25.90
N ALA A 164 -10.75 -6.18 -24.97
CA ALA A 164 -11.62 -5.05 -25.25
C ALA A 164 -10.88 -3.75 -25.64
N ASN A 165 -9.54 -3.75 -25.75
CA ASN A 165 -8.71 -2.58 -26.06
C ASN A 165 -8.93 -1.38 -25.11
N LEU A 166 -9.17 -1.64 -23.82
CA LEU A 166 -9.43 -0.61 -22.80
C LEU A 166 -8.14 -0.23 -22.05
N GLU A 167 -7.21 0.46 -22.72
CA GLU A 167 -5.85 0.73 -22.21
C GLU A 167 -5.80 1.34 -20.80
N VAL A 168 -6.65 2.34 -20.51
CA VAL A 168 -6.72 2.95 -19.18
C VAL A 168 -7.12 1.92 -18.11
N SER A 169 -8.10 1.07 -18.42
CA SER A 169 -8.52 -0.01 -17.51
C SER A 169 -7.40 -1.04 -17.35
N VAL A 170 -6.73 -1.42 -18.44
CA VAL A 170 -5.61 -2.36 -18.41
C VAL A 170 -4.53 -1.87 -17.44
N ASN A 171 -4.15 -0.60 -17.50
CA ASN A 171 -3.15 -0.03 -16.59
C ASN A 171 -3.59 -0.07 -15.12
N CYS A 172 -4.86 0.24 -14.83
CA CYS A 172 -5.41 0.11 -13.48
C CYS A 172 -5.37 -1.32 -12.95
N TRP A 173 -5.70 -2.32 -13.79
CA TRP A 173 -5.67 -3.73 -13.39
C TRP A 173 -4.25 -4.29 -13.29
N LYS A 174 -3.29 -3.83 -14.11
CA LYS A 174 -1.86 -4.13 -13.93
C LYS A 174 -1.36 -3.67 -12.56
N LYS A 175 -1.70 -2.44 -12.14
CA LYS A 175 -1.34 -1.94 -10.80
C LYS A 175 -1.93 -2.81 -9.67
N ARG A 176 -3.16 -3.31 -9.85
CA ARG A 176 -3.80 -4.25 -8.90
C ARG A 176 -3.11 -5.61 -8.87
N GLU A 177 -2.69 -6.14 -10.03
CA GLU A 177 -1.93 -7.39 -10.12
C GLU A 177 -0.62 -7.27 -9.35
N ILE A 178 0.16 -6.22 -9.64
CA ILE A 178 1.41 -5.91 -8.94
C ILE A 178 1.16 -5.79 -7.44
N PHE A 179 0.10 -5.08 -7.03
CA PHE A 179 -0.26 -4.92 -5.62
C PHE A 179 -0.56 -6.26 -4.93
N VAL A 180 -1.37 -7.14 -5.55
CA VAL A 180 -1.72 -8.45 -4.97
C VAL A 180 -0.51 -9.37 -4.89
N ILE A 181 0.33 -9.40 -5.92
CA ILE A 181 1.57 -10.20 -5.91
C ILE A 181 2.52 -9.69 -4.83
N ASN A 182 2.67 -8.38 -4.64
CA ASN A 182 3.46 -7.83 -3.53
C ASN A 182 2.89 -8.22 -2.16
N CYS A 183 1.56 -8.27 -2.00
CA CYS A 183 0.94 -8.78 -0.77
C CYS A 183 1.34 -10.23 -0.52
N LEU A 184 1.20 -11.10 -1.54
CA LEU A 184 1.60 -12.51 -1.45
C LEU A 184 3.09 -12.67 -1.13
N ILE A 185 3.98 -11.92 -1.79
CA ILE A 185 5.41 -11.92 -1.49
C ILE A 185 5.64 -11.59 -0.02
N GLY A 186 5.01 -10.55 0.52
CA GLY A 186 5.13 -10.19 1.94
C GLY A 186 4.65 -11.30 2.89
N LEU A 187 3.54 -11.97 2.55
CA LEU A 187 3.02 -13.09 3.34
C LEU A 187 3.96 -14.30 3.33
N HIS A 188 4.49 -14.68 2.17
CA HIS A 188 5.45 -15.78 2.06
C HIS A 188 6.78 -15.44 2.72
N LEU A 189 7.25 -14.19 2.58
CA LEU A 189 8.52 -13.73 3.14
C LEU A 189 8.50 -13.73 4.67
N SER A 190 7.40 -13.27 5.28
CA SER A 190 7.23 -13.33 6.75
C SER A 190 7.25 -14.76 7.30
N ASN A 191 6.91 -15.76 6.47
CA ASN A 191 6.97 -17.18 6.79
C ASN A 191 8.23 -17.87 6.27
N LYS A 192 9.21 -17.12 5.75
CA LYS A 192 10.48 -17.62 5.19
C LYS A 192 10.30 -18.63 4.04
N GLU A 193 9.20 -18.56 3.31
CA GLU A 193 8.92 -19.39 2.14
C GLU A 193 9.59 -18.81 0.89
N PHE A 194 10.92 -18.76 0.92
CA PHE A 194 11.74 -18.01 -0.03
C PHE A 194 11.62 -18.47 -1.49
N SER A 195 11.41 -19.76 -1.73
CA SER A 195 11.23 -20.29 -3.10
C SER A 195 10.02 -19.67 -3.79
N VAL A 196 8.91 -19.52 -3.06
CA VAL A 196 7.69 -18.89 -3.57
C VAL A 196 7.90 -17.40 -3.78
N CYS A 197 8.59 -16.73 -2.84
CA CYS A 197 8.96 -15.32 -3.00
C CYS A 197 9.78 -15.06 -4.27
N LEU A 198 10.79 -15.89 -4.54
CA LEU A 198 11.62 -15.79 -5.74
C LEU A 198 10.80 -16.01 -7.02
N ASN A 199 9.89 -16.99 -7.04
CA ASN A 199 9.02 -17.21 -8.19
C ASN A 199 8.11 -15.99 -8.45
N LEU A 200 7.46 -15.46 -7.41
CA LEU A 200 6.55 -14.33 -7.52
C LEU A 200 7.26 -13.02 -7.92
N ILE A 201 8.45 -12.74 -7.36
CA ILE A 201 9.20 -11.53 -7.72
C ILE A 201 9.76 -11.61 -9.15
N ASN A 202 10.20 -12.79 -9.58
CA ASN A 202 10.64 -13.00 -10.97
C ASN A 202 9.47 -12.84 -11.96
N GLU A 203 8.26 -13.23 -11.56
CA GLU A 203 7.07 -12.95 -12.33
C GLU A 203 6.87 -11.43 -12.51
N LEU A 204 6.98 -10.62 -11.45
CA LEU A 204 6.91 -9.17 -11.55
C LEU A 204 8.01 -8.58 -12.45
N ILE A 205 9.24 -9.07 -12.35
CA ILE A 205 10.36 -8.65 -13.21
C ILE A 205 10.09 -9.01 -14.68
N SER A 206 9.38 -10.11 -14.95
CA SER A 206 9.00 -10.46 -16.32
C SER A 206 7.95 -9.51 -16.93
N LEU A 207 7.15 -8.85 -16.08
CA LEU A 207 6.16 -7.86 -16.51
C LEU A 207 6.81 -6.50 -16.80
N ASP A 208 7.79 -6.10 -15.98
CA ASP A 208 8.61 -4.92 -16.20
C ASP A 208 10.06 -5.20 -15.77
N ALA A 209 10.90 -5.49 -16.77
CA ALA A 209 12.30 -5.85 -16.56
C ALA A 209 13.17 -4.65 -16.16
N LEU A 210 12.66 -3.42 -16.24
CA LEU A 210 13.43 -2.21 -15.92
C LEU A 210 12.88 -1.48 -14.70
N ASP A 211 11.90 -2.03 -13.98
CA ASP A 211 11.43 -1.42 -12.73
C ASP A 211 12.50 -1.55 -11.61
N PRO A 212 13.17 -0.44 -11.23
CA PRO A 212 14.24 -0.49 -10.25
C PRO A 212 13.74 -0.88 -8.85
N VAL A 213 12.47 -0.60 -8.53
CA VAL A 213 11.89 -0.94 -7.23
C VAL A 213 11.72 -2.45 -7.10
N THR A 214 11.17 -3.11 -8.12
CA THR A 214 11.01 -4.57 -8.14
C THR A 214 12.35 -5.29 -8.15
N ILE A 215 13.35 -4.81 -8.91
CA ILE A 215 14.70 -5.39 -8.90
C ILE A 215 15.36 -5.22 -7.51
N SER A 216 15.20 -4.07 -6.86
CA SER A 216 15.70 -3.85 -5.50
C SER A 216 15.04 -4.81 -4.50
N LYS A 217 13.74 -5.07 -4.63
CA LYS A 217 13.02 -6.06 -3.80
C LYS A 217 13.56 -7.48 -3.98
N LEU A 218 13.93 -7.88 -5.20
CA LEU A 218 14.62 -9.15 -5.44
C LEU A 218 15.95 -9.18 -4.67
N GLY A 219 16.74 -8.10 -4.74
CA GLY A 219 17.96 -7.96 -3.96
C GLY A 219 17.72 -8.13 -2.45
N TYR A 220 16.70 -7.48 -1.89
CA TYR A 220 16.34 -7.63 -0.48
C TYR A 220 15.95 -9.07 -0.11
N ILE A 221 15.20 -9.77 -0.97
CA ILE A 221 14.84 -11.18 -0.76
C ILE A 221 16.09 -12.06 -0.79
N GLN A 222 16.98 -11.86 -1.76
CA GLN A 222 18.25 -12.59 -1.88
C GLN A 222 19.14 -12.41 -0.63
N MET A 223 19.21 -11.18 -0.10
CA MET A 223 19.91 -10.91 1.15
C MET A 223 19.33 -11.68 2.34
N GLN A 224 18.00 -11.77 2.46
CA GLN A 224 17.36 -12.55 3.53
C GLN A 224 17.61 -14.05 3.42
N ILE A 225 17.82 -14.57 2.20
CA ILE A 225 18.18 -15.97 1.95
C ILE A 225 19.67 -16.23 2.23
N GLY A 226 20.51 -15.19 2.18
CA GLY A 226 21.96 -15.28 2.29
C GLY A 226 22.69 -15.32 0.93
N ASP A 227 21.98 -15.09 -0.18
CA ASP A 227 22.56 -14.95 -1.52
C ASP A 227 23.09 -13.53 -1.75
N LEU A 228 24.27 -13.25 -1.19
CA LEU A 228 24.89 -11.92 -1.25
C LEU A 228 25.38 -11.56 -2.66
N GLU A 229 25.83 -12.54 -3.44
CA GLU A 229 26.29 -12.31 -4.82
C GLU A 229 25.12 -12.03 -5.76
N GLY A 230 24.00 -12.75 -5.60
CA GLY A 230 22.76 -12.46 -6.30
C GLY A 230 22.20 -11.09 -5.95
N ALA A 231 22.18 -10.74 -4.65
CA ALA A 231 21.74 -9.42 -4.21
C ALA A 231 22.59 -8.28 -4.81
N LYS A 232 23.92 -8.44 -4.79
CA LYS A 232 24.86 -7.50 -5.40
C LYS A 232 24.59 -7.34 -6.90
N THR A 233 24.36 -8.45 -7.61
CA THR A 233 24.04 -8.44 -9.05
C THR A 233 22.74 -7.68 -9.31
N SER A 234 21.71 -7.89 -8.50
CA SER A 234 20.43 -7.18 -8.60
C SER A 234 20.59 -5.67 -8.34
N PHE A 235 21.34 -5.27 -7.31
CA PHE A 235 21.56 -3.85 -7.03
C PHE A 235 22.42 -3.16 -8.09
N ASN A 236 23.46 -3.83 -8.60
CA ASN A 236 24.26 -3.30 -9.71
C ASN A 236 23.41 -3.06 -10.95
N ARG A 237 22.45 -3.95 -11.25
CA ARG A 237 21.50 -3.76 -12.35
C ARG A 237 20.65 -2.49 -12.15
N VAL A 238 20.24 -2.18 -10.92
CA VAL A 238 19.52 -0.93 -10.61
C VAL A 238 20.40 0.29 -10.86
N GLU A 239 21.67 0.24 -10.49
CA GLU A 239 22.63 1.32 -10.76
C GLU A 239 22.88 1.53 -12.25
N GLU A 240 22.87 0.48 -13.05
CA GLU A 240 23.08 0.56 -14.49
C GLU A 240 21.92 1.29 -15.20
N ILE A 241 20.68 1.14 -14.70
CA ILE A 241 19.52 1.91 -15.18
C ILE A 241 19.74 3.43 -15.00
N SER A 242 20.50 3.83 -13.98
CA SER A 242 20.82 5.24 -13.70
C SER A 242 21.65 5.92 -14.79
N LYS A 243 22.33 5.17 -15.65
CA LYS A 243 23.27 5.71 -16.64
C LYS A 243 22.55 6.22 -17.90
N GLU A 244 21.23 6.07 -17.98
CA GLU A 244 20.45 6.31 -19.20
C GLU A 244 19.54 7.56 -19.16
N GLY A 245 19.69 8.49 -18.21
CA GLY A 245 18.92 9.75 -18.24
C GLY A 245 19.05 10.67 -17.02
N GLU A 246 18.24 11.72 -16.97
CA GLU A 246 18.02 12.49 -15.74
C GLU A 246 17.22 11.63 -14.76
N VAL A 247 17.79 11.47 -13.56
CA VAL A 247 17.26 10.58 -12.53
C VAL A 247 16.71 11.40 -11.37
N ASP A 248 15.46 11.14 -11.00
CA ASP A 248 14.77 11.77 -9.88
C ASP A 248 15.39 11.39 -8.51
N VAL A 249 15.15 12.23 -7.49
CA VAL A 249 15.62 12.08 -6.12
C VAL A 249 15.24 10.71 -5.54
N GLU A 250 14.01 10.25 -5.75
CA GLU A 250 13.53 8.96 -5.24
C GLU A 250 14.40 7.78 -5.72
N PHE A 251 14.76 7.80 -7.00
CA PHE A 251 15.61 6.77 -7.60
C PHE A 251 17.04 6.87 -7.07
N ARG A 252 17.63 8.08 -6.97
CA ARG A 252 18.97 8.25 -6.42
C ARG A 252 19.04 7.71 -4.99
N ASN A 253 18.05 8.04 -4.17
CA ASN A 253 17.94 7.52 -2.81
C ASN A 253 17.73 6.00 -2.78
N LEU A 254 16.98 5.42 -3.73
CA LEU A 254 16.89 3.96 -3.86
C LEU A 254 18.27 3.32 -4.10
N VAL A 255 19.06 3.88 -5.01
CA VAL A 255 20.42 3.41 -5.30
C VAL A 255 21.33 3.51 -4.07
N ASN A 256 21.39 4.68 -3.42
CA ASN A 256 22.22 4.86 -2.23
C ASN A 256 21.77 3.95 -1.06
N ARG A 257 20.46 3.73 -0.88
CA ARG A 257 19.94 2.75 0.11
C ARG A 257 20.40 1.33 -0.18
N ASN A 258 20.37 0.91 -1.44
CA ASN A 258 20.87 -0.42 -1.86
C ASN A 258 22.37 -0.58 -1.56
N LYS A 259 23.19 0.43 -1.89
CA LYS A 259 24.63 0.46 -1.57
C LYS A 259 24.88 0.39 -0.07
N ALA A 260 24.19 1.25 0.69
CA ALA A 260 24.31 1.31 2.13
C ALA A 260 23.97 -0.03 2.79
N LEU A 261 22.98 -0.75 2.26
CA LEU A 261 22.59 -2.07 2.75
C LEU A 261 23.68 -3.13 2.50
N MET A 262 24.38 -3.07 1.35
CA MET A 262 25.54 -3.93 1.09
C MET A 262 26.70 -3.64 2.04
N TYR A 263 27.00 -2.37 2.31
CA TYR A 263 28.01 -1.98 3.32
C TYR A 263 27.63 -2.44 4.73
N LEU A 264 26.35 -2.31 5.09
CA LEU A 264 25.83 -2.75 6.38
C LEU A 264 26.04 -4.26 6.58
N VAL A 265 25.73 -5.08 5.58
CA VAL A 265 25.99 -6.54 5.64
C VAL A 265 27.48 -6.86 5.65
N GLY A 266 28.28 -6.08 4.93
CA GLY A 266 29.74 -6.12 5.00
C GLY A 266 30.35 -5.62 6.33
N LYS A 267 29.51 -5.15 7.27
CA LYS A 267 29.90 -4.49 8.54
C LYS A 267 30.74 -3.22 8.36
N ASP A 268 30.73 -2.64 7.16
CA ASP A 268 31.29 -1.32 6.90
C ASP A 268 30.24 -0.24 7.22
N TYR A 269 30.01 -0.05 8.51
CA TYR A 269 28.99 0.89 8.96
C TYR A 269 29.35 2.35 8.63
N VAL A 270 30.64 2.69 8.49
CA VAL A 270 31.08 4.05 8.16
C VAL A 270 30.68 4.41 6.73
N SER A 271 30.93 3.52 5.77
CA SER A 271 30.49 3.74 4.39
C SER A 271 28.97 3.73 4.28
N ALA A 272 28.29 2.83 5.02
CA ALA A 272 26.82 2.81 5.06
C ALA A 272 26.22 4.14 5.56
N VAL A 273 26.80 4.73 6.62
CA VAL A 273 26.36 6.04 7.14
C VAL A 273 26.48 7.13 6.09
N ARG A 274 27.60 7.18 5.34
CA ARG A 274 27.80 8.18 4.28
C ARG A 274 26.74 8.08 3.19
N GLU A 275 26.43 6.87 2.75
CA GLU A 275 25.39 6.64 1.74
C GLU A 275 24.00 7.05 2.24
N TYR A 276 23.67 6.76 3.51
CA TYR A 276 22.40 7.21 4.09
C TYR A 276 22.36 8.72 4.33
N ASP A 277 23.49 9.34 4.65
CA ASP A 277 23.58 10.81 4.76
C ASP A 277 23.27 11.48 3.43
N GLU A 278 23.80 10.98 2.31
CA GLU A 278 23.45 11.49 0.99
C GLU A 278 21.94 11.38 0.69
N CYS A 279 21.28 10.31 1.14
CA CYS A 279 19.83 10.19 1.00
C CYS A 279 19.09 11.28 1.77
N ILE A 280 19.50 11.51 3.02
CA ILE A 280 18.86 12.46 3.95
C ILE A 280 19.09 13.91 3.51
N GLU A 281 20.26 14.21 2.95
CA GLU A 281 20.57 15.53 2.39
C GLU A 281 19.67 15.87 1.19
N ARG A 282 19.34 14.88 0.36
CA ARG A 282 18.45 15.04 -0.80
C ARG A 282 16.98 15.05 -0.40
N ASP A 283 16.61 14.20 0.54
CA ASP A 283 15.25 14.07 1.08
C ASP A 283 15.29 13.83 2.58
N TYR A 284 15.02 14.89 3.35
CA TYR A 284 14.97 14.84 4.81
C TYR A 284 13.78 14.03 5.35
N THR A 285 12.91 13.51 4.48
CA THR A 285 11.76 12.65 4.81
C THR A 285 11.99 11.18 4.48
N ASP A 286 13.18 10.79 4.00
CA ASP A 286 13.54 9.38 3.74
C ASP A 286 13.75 8.62 5.06
N MET A 287 12.64 8.19 5.66
CA MET A 287 12.65 7.50 6.95
C MET A 287 13.39 6.16 6.93
N VAL A 288 13.53 5.54 5.75
CA VAL A 288 14.33 4.32 5.59
C VAL A 288 15.81 4.64 5.81
N ALA A 289 16.30 5.71 5.16
CA ALA A 289 17.68 6.16 5.33
C ALA A 289 17.95 6.65 6.77
N ILE A 290 17.05 7.45 7.35
CA ILE A 290 17.18 7.94 8.74
C ILE A 290 17.27 6.79 9.73
N ASN A 291 16.33 5.84 9.67
CA ASN A 291 16.30 4.71 10.59
C ASN A 291 17.56 3.84 10.44
N ASN A 292 17.98 3.54 9.22
CA ASN A 292 19.13 2.69 8.98
C ASN A 292 20.46 3.40 9.30
N LYS A 293 20.57 4.73 9.10
CA LYS A 293 21.70 5.53 9.56
C LYS A 293 21.86 5.42 11.07
N ALA A 294 20.78 5.62 11.82
CA ALA A 294 20.81 5.51 13.28
C ALA A 294 21.22 4.09 13.72
N LEU A 295 20.69 3.03 13.09
CA LEU A 295 21.16 1.67 13.37
C LEU A 295 22.66 1.48 13.10
N CYS A 296 23.20 2.02 12.01
CA CYS A 296 24.64 1.99 11.74
C CYS A 296 25.45 2.74 12.81
N LEU A 297 25.01 3.92 13.25
CA LEU A 297 25.65 4.68 14.34
C LEU A 297 25.63 3.90 15.66
N MET A 298 24.50 3.24 15.98
CA MET A 298 24.41 2.34 17.12
C MET A 298 25.42 1.19 17.03
N TYR A 299 25.59 0.55 15.87
CA TYR A 299 26.61 -0.49 15.67
C TYR A 299 28.05 0.04 15.78
N LEU A 300 28.28 1.31 15.43
CA LEU A 300 29.54 2.04 15.67
C LEU A 300 29.72 2.47 17.13
N ARG A 301 28.75 2.16 18.01
CA ARG A 301 28.71 2.53 19.44
C ARG A 301 28.54 4.03 19.68
N ASP A 302 28.08 4.78 18.69
CA ASP A 302 27.71 6.19 18.83
C ASP A 302 26.21 6.31 19.12
N LEU A 303 25.83 5.98 20.35
CA LEU A 303 24.44 6.04 20.79
C LEU A 303 23.90 7.49 20.84
N SER A 304 24.77 8.45 21.17
CA SER A 304 24.41 9.87 21.25
C SER A 304 23.91 10.36 19.91
N ASP A 305 24.70 10.20 18.86
CA ASP A 305 24.33 10.74 17.55
C ASP A 305 23.25 9.90 16.87
N SER A 306 23.20 8.59 17.15
CA SER A 306 22.09 7.73 16.74
C SER A 306 20.74 8.21 17.27
N ILE A 307 20.65 8.50 18.57
CA ILE A 307 19.44 9.02 19.22
C ILE A 307 19.06 10.37 18.62
N LYS A 308 20.02 11.30 18.52
CA LYS A 308 19.79 12.63 17.93
C LYS A 308 19.23 12.56 16.52
N VAL A 309 19.72 11.64 15.67
CA VAL A 309 19.22 11.46 14.30
C VAL A 309 17.73 11.10 14.30
N MET A 310 17.29 10.18 15.16
CA MET A 310 15.89 9.76 15.25
C MET A 310 15.00 10.84 15.90
N GLU A 311 15.45 11.48 16.98
CA GLU A 311 14.71 12.57 17.64
C GLU A 311 14.50 13.75 16.70
N ASN A 312 15.54 14.18 15.98
CA ASN A 312 15.45 15.25 14.99
C ASN A 312 14.41 14.94 13.90
N ALA A 313 14.29 13.67 13.49
CA ALA A 313 13.29 13.28 12.49
C ALA A 313 11.86 13.41 13.04
N LEU A 314 11.63 12.95 14.28
CA LEU A 314 10.35 13.10 14.98
C LEU A 314 9.97 14.57 15.21
N GLU A 315 10.95 15.44 15.48
CA GLU A 315 10.72 16.88 15.67
C GLU A 315 10.42 17.60 14.34
N ARG A 316 11.14 17.29 13.26
CA ARG A 316 11.02 17.98 11.97
C ARG A 316 9.78 17.58 11.18
N VAL A 317 9.49 16.28 11.11
CA VAL A 317 8.40 15.72 10.28
C VAL A 317 7.62 14.66 11.04
N PRO A 318 6.93 15.02 12.14
CA PRO A 318 6.29 14.06 13.05
C PRO A 318 5.32 13.11 12.35
N THR A 319 4.53 13.60 11.39
CA THR A 319 3.53 12.79 10.67
C THR A 319 4.16 11.73 9.76
N VAL A 320 5.37 11.98 9.24
CA VAL A 320 6.09 11.05 8.36
C VAL A 320 7.03 10.15 9.18
N ALA A 321 7.70 10.71 10.19
CA ALA A 321 8.67 10.02 11.00
C ALA A 321 8.08 9.06 12.02
N LEU A 322 6.82 9.29 12.43
CA LEU A 322 6.16 8.44 13.40
C LEU A 322 5.81 7.08 12.80
N ASN A 323 6.72 6.13 12.99
CA ASN A 323 6.60 4.74 12.58
C ASN A 323 6.97 3.83 13.77
N GLU A 324 6.24 2.73 13.95
CA GLU A 324 6.49 1.80 15.06
C GLU A 324 7.92 1.26 15.07
N THR A 325 8.52 0.99 13.91
CA THR A 325 9.90 0.48 13.80
C THR A 325 10.91 1.50 14.31
N LEU A 326 10.73 2.78 13.93
CA LEU A 326 11.60 3.86 14.40
C LEU A 326 11.47 4.03 15.91
N VAL A 327 10.24 4.04 16.44
CA VAL A 327 10.00 4.21 17.88
C VAL A 327 10.55 3.04 18.69
N VAL A 328 10.40 1.79 18.22
CA VAL A 328 11.02 0.61 18.84
C VAL A 328 12.54 0.73 18.89
N ASN A 329 13.16 1.14 17.77
CA ASN A 329 14.60 1.30 17.69
C ASN A 329 15.09 2.41 18.63
N LEU A 330 14.42 3.57 18.64
CA LEU A 330 14.74 4.68 19.53
C LEU A 330 14.60 4.28 21.01
N CYS A 331 13.51 3.59 21.37
CA CYS A 331 13.32 3.09 22.74
C CYS A 331 14.40 2.08 23.13
N SER A 332 14.83 1.20 22.21
CA SER A 332 15.93 0.27 22.45
C SER A 332 17.26 1.03 22.64
N MET A 333 17.48 2.12 21.91
CA MET A 333 18.66 2.98 22.11
C MET A 333 18.62 3.72 23.45
N TYR A 334 17.46 4.19 23.90
CA TYR A 334 17.31 4.79 25.24
C TYR A 334 17.63 3.79 26.35
N GLU A 335 17.17 2.54 26.24
CA GLU A 335 17.49 1.47 27.19
C GLU A 335 19.00 1.17 27.27
N LEU A 336 19.72 1.33 26.15
CA LEU A 336 21.17 1.16 26.10
C LEU A 336 21.94 2.39 26.59
N ALA A 337 21.44 3.60 26.33
CA ALA A 337 22.15 4.85 26.58
C ALA A 337 21.93 5.43 27.98
N TYR A 338 20.76 5.20 28.58
CA TYR A 338 20.33 5.90 29.80
C TYR A 338 19.97 4.95 30.94
N VAL A 339 20.42 5.28 32.15
CA VAL A 339 20.01 4.59 33.38
C VAL A 339 18.53 4.86 33.69
N ASN A 340 18.06 6.09 33.49
CA ASN A 340 16.66 6.48 33.71
C ASN A 340 15.84 6.43 32.40
N HIS A 341 16.05 5.40 31.58
CA HIS A 341 15.39 5.26 30.28
C HIS A 341 13.85 5.31 30.37
N SER A 342 13.26 4.87 31.49
CA SER A 342 11.81 4.89 31.73
C SER A 342 11.19 6.28 31.66
N ASP A 343 11.88 7.33 32.12
CA ASP A 343 11.34 8.69 32.12
C ASP A 343 11.39 9.32 30.73
N VAL A 344 12.47 9.07 29.98
CA VAL A 344 12.60 9.50 28.58
C VAL A 344 11.56 8.82 27.71
N LYS A 345 11.39 7.50 27.86
CA LYS A 345 10.34 6.73 27.17
C LYS A 345 8.95 7.27 27.51
N ARG A 346 8.65 7.57 28.78
CA ARG A 346 7.36 8.16 29.20
C ARG A 346 7.10 9.50 28.54
N THR A 347 8.13 10.34 28.41
CA THR A 347 8.03 11.63 27.72
C THR A 347 7.71 11.43 26.25
N LEU A 348 8.42 10.53 25.57
CA LEU A 348 8.17 10.17 24.18
C LEU A 348 6.75 9.62 23.98
N SER A 349 6.31 8.67 24.81
CA SER A 349 4.96 8.10 24.75
C SER A 349 3.87 9.14 24.95
N SER A 350 4.07 10.07 25.88
CA SER A 350 3.14 11.19 26.12
C SER A 350 3.07 12.16 24.94
N TRP A 351 4.17 12.34 24.21
CA TRP A 351 4.19 13.12 22.98
C TRP A 351 3.49 12.38 21.84
N ILE A 352 3.81 11.10 21.61
CA ILE A 352 3.19 10.24 20.59
C ILE A 352 1.67 10.24 20.76
N ALA A 353 1.15 10.09 21.98
CA ALA A 353 -0.28 10.08 22.25
C ALA A 353 -1.05 11.34 21.77
N LYS A 354 -0.35 12.46 21.54
CA LYS A 354 -0.96 13.72 21.06
C LYS A 354 -0.95 13.87 19.54
N VAL A 355 0.00 13.24 18.85
CA VAL A 355 0.24 13.42 17.41
C VAL A 355 -0.03 12.17 16.58
N ALA A 356 -0.11 11.00 17.21
CA ALA A 356 -0.27 9.73 16.53
C ALA A 356 -1.66 9.58 15.87
N PRO A 357 -1.72 8.94 14.68
CA PRO A 357 -2.99 8.51 14.10
C PRO A 357 -3.62 7.41 14.95
N ASP A 358 -4.91 7.13 14.73
CA ASP A 358 -5.67 6.18 15.55
C ASP A 358 -5.13 4.72 15.45
N ASP A 359 -4.42 4.37 14.37
CA ASP A 359 -3.87 3.02 14.14
C ASP A 359 -2.45 2.81 14.68
N PHE A 360 -1.81 3.84 15.25
CA PHE A 360 -0.47 3.72 15.79
C PHE A 360 -0.42 2.74 16.99
N ASP A 361 0.53 1.81 16.97
CA ASP A 361 0.72 0.87 18.09
C ASP A 361 1.46 1.53 19.26
N SER A 362 0.75 1.94 20.32
CA SER A 362 1.40 2.52 21.50
C SER A 362 2.28 1.52 22.26
N SER A 363 2.07 0.20 22.09
CA SER A 363 2.88 -0.83 22.75
C SER A 363 4.35 -0.84 22.27
N CYS A 364 4.63 -0.23 21.12
CA CYS A 364 5.98 -0.08 20.57
C CYS A 364 6.93 0.67 21.51
N THR A 365 6.39 1.49 22.42
CA THR A 365 7.17 2.23 23.42
C THR A 365 7.65 1.35 24.58
N ARG A 366 7.11 0.14 24.77
CA ARG A 366 7.53 -0.83 25.81
C ARG A 366 7.60 -0.22 27.23
N ILE A 367 6.62 0.61 27.60
CA ILE A 367 6.51 1.24 28.93
C ILE A 367 5.66 0.38 29.85
#